data_AF-A0A8H8CHM6-F1
#
_entry.id   AF-A0A8H8CHM6-F1
#
_cell.length_a   1.000
_cell.length_b   1.000
_cell.length_c   1.000
_cell.angle_alpha   90.00
_cell.angle_beta   90.00
_cell.angle_gamma   90.00
#
_symmetry.space_group_name_H-M   'P 1'
#
loop_
_entity.id
_entity.type
_entity.pdbx_description
1 polymer ?
#
loop_
_entity_poly.entity_id
_entity_poly.type
_entity_poly.pdbx_seq_one_letter_code
_entity_poly.pdbx_strand_id
1 'polypeptide(L)'
;MSFMKAATMQPTIWIARLAKIVQENRLFGPTYQFDDMSVFDLERAVFLPPKLLEHAKESEENLIPPFSCRVITNLLEEDEVISKGMYSTYREGSDVNDIIMIPGGRFLFTMSEKHGDGVTYTKLWDLGQPNTQPSRITLLSRLAGQERICTTAPTPDGLGIRVITATTAKED
;
A
#
# COMPACT_ATOMS: atom_id res chain seq x y z
N MET A 1 18.33 -20.62 32.54
CA MET A 1 18.08 -19.87 31.27
C MET A 1 16.57 -19.70 31.03
N SER A 2 15.86 -18.90 31.84
CA SER A 2 14.39 -18.75 31.74
C SER A 2 13.94 -17.28 31.58
N PHE A 3 14.62 -16.34 32.24
CA PHE A 3 14.27 -14.91 32.20
C PHE A 3 14.36 -14.26 30.81
N MET A 4 15.37 -14.59 30.00
CA MET A 4 15.55 -13.98 28.68
C MET A 4 14.43 -14.36 27.71
N LYS A 5 13.98 -15.63 27.77
CA LYS A 5 12.86 -16.13 26.95
C LYS A 5 11.53 -15.52 27.38
N ALA A 6 11.33 -15.30 28.67
CA ALA A 6 10.14 -14.63 29.19
C ALA A 6 10.09 -13.15 28.79
N ALA A 7 11.24 -12.46 28.76
CA ALA A 7 11.33 -11.07 28.33
C ALA A 7 10.97 -10.92 26.84
N THR A 8 11.53 -11.75 25.95
CA THR A 8 11.24 -11.72 24.50
C THR A 8 9.81 -12.14 24.13
N MET A 9 9.00 -12.60 25.09
CA MET A 9 7.60 -12.93 24.87
C MET A 9 6.66 -11.77 25.21
N GLN A 10 7.17 -10.65 25.73
CA GLN A 10 6.36 -9.49 26.05
C GLN A 10 6.05 -8.68 24.77
N PRO A 11 4.77 -8.50 24.38
CA PRO A 11 4.40 -7.75 23.17
C PRO A 11 4.92 -6.31 23.18
N THR A 12 4.97 -5.68 24.36
CA THR A 12 5.40 -4.28 24.54
C THR A 12 6.81 -4.01 24.03
N ILE A 13 7.73 -4.97 24.19
CA ILE A 13 9.11 -4.84 23.69
C ILE A 13 9.11 -4.79 22.16
N TRP A 14 8.32 -5.65 21.53
CA TRP A 14 8.23 -5.72 20.07
C TRP A 14 7.48 -4.53 19.48
N ILE A 15 6.41 -4.07 20.13
CA ILE A 15 5.70 -2.85 19.76
C ILE A 15 6.65 -1.66 19.81
N ALA A 16 7.39 -1.47 20.91
CA ALA A 16 8.33 -0.38 21.05
C ALA A 16 9.45 -0.45 20.00
N ARG A 17 9.94 -1.67 19.69
CA ARG A 17 10.96 -1.87 18.66
C ARG A 17 10.43 -1.57 17.26
N LEU A 18 9.24 -2.05 16.92
CA LEU A 18 8.61 -1.81 15.62
C LEU A 18 8.25 -0.33 15.44
N ALA A 19 7.73 0.33 16.47
CA ALA A 19 7.45 1.77 16.45
C ALA A 19 8.73 2.58 16.15
N LYS A 20 9.85 2.21 16.76
CA LYS A 20 11.16 2.82 16.46
C LYS A 20 11.57 2.61 14.99
N ILE A 21 11.40 1.41 14.45
CA ILE A 21 11.70 1.12 13.04
C ILE A 21 10.81 1.93 12.10
N VAL A 22 9.51 2.02 12.39
CA VAL A 22 8.55 2.84 11.63
C VAL A 22 9.01 4.29 11.59
N GLN A 23 9.42 4.84 12.73
CA GLN A 23 9.92 6.21 12.83
C GLN A 23 11.25 6.40 12.06
N GLU A 24 12.24 5.53 12.30
CA GLU A 24 13.57 5.62 11.69
C GLU A 24 13.52 5.52 10.16
N ASN A 25 12.62 4.70 9.62
CA ASN A 25 12.46 4.46 8.20
C ASN A 25 11.36 5.33 7.55
N ARG A 26 10.74 6.24 8.32
CA ARG A 26 9.65 7.10 7.86
C ARG A 26 8.54 6.29 7.16
N LEU A 27 8.08 5.24 7.81
CA LEU A 27 6.98 4.41 7.33
C LEU A 27 5.64 5.02 7.78
N PHE A 28 4.59 4.76 7.01
CA PHE A 28 3.24 5.16 7.38
C PHE A 28 2.73 4.27 8.50
N GLY A 29 2.52 4.83 9.69
CA GLY A 29 2.17 4.11 10.92
C GLY A 29 0.99 3.14 10.77
N PRO A 30 -0.15 3.56 10.16
CA PRO A 30 -1.31 2.69 9.93
C PRO A 30 -1.06 1.43 9.10
N THR A 31 0.12 1.31 8.48
CA THR A 31 0.60 0.04 7.90
C THR A 31 0.59 -1.07 8.95
N TYR A 32 0.96 -0.77 10.19
CA TYR A 32 1.06 -1.73 11.28
C TYR A 32 -0.03 -1.45 12.32
N GLN A 33 -0.90 -2.43 12.55
CA GLN A 33 -1.93 -2.38 13.59
C GLN A 33 -1.34 -2.92 14.89
N PHE A 34 -0.54 -2.11 15.58
CA PHE A 34 0.23 -2.55 16.76
C PHE A 34 -0.62 -3.31 17.80
N ASP A 35 -1.85 -2.86 18.01
CA ASP A 35 -2.75 -3.43 19.02
C ASP A 35 -3.33 -4.80 18.62
N ASP A 36 -3.43 -5.08 17.32
CA ASP A 36 -4.05 -6.30 16.77
C ASP A 36 -3.01 -7.37 16.38
N MET A 37 -1.71 -7.03 16.38
CA MET A 37 -0.64 -7.92 15.95
C MET A 37 -0.25 -8.92 17.05
N SER A 38 -0.13 -10.19 16.67
CA SER A 38 0.45 -11.21 17.55
C SER A 38 1.93 -10.93 17.81
N VAL A 39 2.49 -11.47 18.90
CA VAL A 39 3.95 -11.38 19.17
C VAL A 39 4.77 -11.88 17.99
N PHE A 40 4.31 -12.95 17.34
CA PHE A 40 4.94 -13.51 16.16
C PHE A 40 4.92 -12.54 14.97
N ASP A 41 3.79 -11.87 14.73
CA ASP A 41 3.69 -10.87 13.65
C ASP A 41 4.54 -9.64 13.94
N LEU A 42 4.58 -9.18 15.20
CA LEU A 42 5.43 -8.07 15.63
C LEU A 42 6.92 -8.39 15.43
N GLU A 43 7.35 -9.57 15.89
CA GLU A 43 8.72 -10.07 15.69
C GLU A 43 9.07 -10.14 14.19
N ARG A 44 8.18 -10.73 13.39
CA ARG A 44 8.35 -10.85 11.95
C ARG A 44 8.43 -9.48 11.27
N ALA A 45 7.59 -8.51 11.66
CA ALA A 45 7.64 -7.16 11.12
C ALA A 45 8.96 -6.44 11.42
N VAL A 46 9.57 -6.71 12.59
CA VAL A 46 10.86 -6.15 12.99
C VAL A 46 12.02 -6.77 12.20
N PHE A 47 12.02 -8.09 11.99
CA PHE A 47 13.19 -8.79 11.44
C PHE A 47 13.11 -9.15 9.95
N LEU A 48 11.92 -9.21 9.36
CA LEU A 48 11.77 -9.63 7.97
C LEU A 48 12.39 -8.64 6.98
N PRO A 49 12.27 -7.30 7.13
CA PRO A 49 12.81 -6.38 6.12
C PRO A 49 14.34 -6.49 5.93
N PRO A 50 15.18 -6.50 6.98
CA PRO A 50 16.62 -6.71 6.81
C PRO A 50 16.95 -8.07 6.17
N LYS A 51 16.28 -9.15 6.60
CA LYS A 51 16.48 -10.49 6.03
C LYS A 51 16.12 -10.56 4.55
N LEU A 52 15.02 -9.91 4.17
CA LEU A 52 14.61 -9.84 2.77
C LEU A 52 15.61 -9.03 1.94
N LEU A 53 16.18 -7.96 2.50
CA LEU A 53 17.18 -7.16 1.82
C LEU A 53 18.50 -7.92 1.65
N GLU A 54 18.95 -8.66 2.66
CA GLU A 54 20.12 -9.55 2.57
C GLU A 54 19.88 -10.62 1.51
N HIS A 55 18.73 -11.29 1.56
CA HIS A 55 18.37 -12.29 0.57
C HIS A 55 18.30 -11.72 -0.86
N ALA A 56 17.74 -10.52 -1.03
CA ALA A 56 17.68 -9.85 -2.33
C ALA A 56 19.07 -9.49 -2.89
N LYS A 57 20.04 -9.17 -2.03
CA LYS A 57 21.43 -8.90 -2.45
C LYS A 57 22.17 -10.17 -2.84
N GLU A 58 21.90 -11.28 -2.18
CA GLU A 58 22.53 -12.58 -2.49
C GLU A 58 21.95 -13.24 -3.75
N SER A 59 20.77 -12.78 -4.17
CA SER A 59 19.98 -13.40 -5.23
C SER A 59 20.18 -12.75 -6.60
N GLU A 60 21.36 -12.17 -6.89
CA GLU A 60 21.63 -11.43 -8.14
C GLU A 60 21.25 -12.18 -9.43
N GLU A 61 21.19 -13.53 -9.40
CA GLU A 61 20.78 -14.37 -10.53
C GLU A 61 19.43 -15.09 -10.35
N ASN A 62 18.82 -15.07 -9.15
CA ASN A 62 17.59 -15.81 -8.86
C ASN A 62 16.44 -14.85 -8.54
N LEU A 63 15.32 -14.98 -9.25
CA LEU A 63 14.12 -14.20 -8.94
C LEU A 63 13.52 -14.67 -7.61
N ILE A 64 13.30 -13.76 -6.66
CA ILE A 64 12.53 -14.06 -5.45
C ILE A 64 11.06 -14.26 -5.86
N PRO A 65 10.49 -15.47 -5.70
CA PRO A 65 9.10 -15.70 -6.09
C PRO A 65 8.17 -14.86 -5.20
N PRO A 66 7.07 -14.32 -5.76
CA PRO A 66 6.11 -13.57 -4.97
C PRO A 66 5.45 -14.50 -3.94
N PHE A 67 5.35 -14.03 -2.68
CA PHE A 67 4.65 -14.76 -1.63
C PHE A 67 3.15 -14.93 -1.93
N SER A 68 2.54 -13.94 -2.57
CA SER A 68 1.13 -13.95 -2.98
C SER A 68 0.97 -13.11 -4.24
N CYS A 69 0.20 -13.62 -5.20
CA CYS A 69 -0.25 -12.87 -6.37
C CYS A 69 -1.71 -12.47 -6.16
N ARG A 70 -2.03 -11.19 -6.35
CA ARG A 70 -3.38 -10.65 -6.24
C ARG A 70 -3.66 -9.73 -7.40
N VAL A 71 -4.91 -9.72 -7.85
CA VAL A 71 -5.36 -8.90 -8.98
C VAL A 71 -6.21 -7.76 -8.44
N ILE A 72 -5.79 -6.53 -8.70
CA ILE A 72 -6.59 -5.34 -8.46
C ILE A 72 -7.34 -5.07 -9.76
N THR A 73 -8.66 -5.24 -9.70
CA THR A 73 -9.50 -4.94 -10.85
C THR A 73 -9.85 -3.46 -10.84
N ASN A 74 -9.53 -2.75 -11.92
CA ASN A 74 -9.89 -1.34 -12.09
C ASN A 74 -11.37 -1.19 -12.45
N LEU A 75 -12.26 -1.84 -11.68
CA LEU A 75 -13.69 -1.72 -11.88
C LEU A 75 -14.12 -0.32 -11.41
N LEU A 76 -14.81 0.40 -12.29
CA LEU A 76 -15.80 1.37 -11.86
C LEU A 76 -16.92 0.51 -11.24
N GLU A 77 -17.14 0.61 -9.93
CA GLU A 77 -18.20 -0.16 -9.29
C GLU A 77 -19.57 0.17 -9.89
N GLU A 78 -20.46 -0.83 -9.87
CA GLU A 78 -21.77 -0.85 -10.50
C GLU A 78 -22.67 0.36 -10.18
N ASP A 79 -22.42 1.07 -9.07
CA ASP A 79 -23.19 2.25 -8.67
C ASP A 79 -23.06 3.43 -9.66
N GLU A 80 -21.94 3.57 -10.38
CA GLU A 80 -21.82 4.55 -11.48
C GLU A 80 -22.51 4.08 -12.76
N VAL A 81 -22.61 2.77 -12.97
CA VAL A 81 -23.27 2.17 -14.14
C VAL A 81 -24.79 2.31 -14.03
N ILE A 82 -25.33 2.09 -12.82
CA ILE A 82 -26.77 2.16 -12.54
C ILE A 82 -27.25 3.63 -12.50
N SER A 83 -26.49 4.54 -11.87
CA SER A 83 -26.90 5.94 -11.72
C SER A 83 -26.90 6.75 -13.03
N LYS A 84 -26.10 6.37 -14.02
CA LYS A 84 -26.04 7.05 -15.33
C LYS A 84 -26.89 6.40 -16.43
N GLY A 85 -27.65 5.33 -16.13
CA GLY A 85 -28.50 4.65 -17.12
C GLY A 85 -27.73 4.16 -18.35
N MET A 86 -26.42 4.04 -18.23
CA MET A 86 -25.52 3.78 -19.33
C MET A 86 -25.34 2.26 -19.42
N TYR A 87 -26.16 1.62 -20.25
CA TYR A 87 -25.83 0.33 -20.86
C TYR A 87 -24.65 0.54 -21.82
N SER A 88 -23.51 0.89 -21.26
CA SER A 88 -22.31 1.16 -22.03
C SER A 88 -21.55 -0.14 -22.12
N THR A 89 -21.48 -0.66 -23.33
CA THR A 89 -20.52 -1.64 -23.82
C THR A 89 -19.06 -1.17 -23.72
N TYR A 90 -18.76 -0.06 -23.03
CA TYR A 90 -17.39 0.35 -22.69
C TYR A 90 -16.83 -0.52 -21.57
N ARG A 91 -16.43 -1.73 -21.95
CA ARG A 91 -15.24 -2.38 -21.39
C ARG A 91 -14.00 -1.55 -21.74
N GLU A 92 -13.86 -0.39 -21.12
CA GLU A 92 -12.57 0.30 -21.04
C GLU A 92 -12.47 0.80 -19.61
N GLY A 93 -12.21 -0.13 -18.69
CA GLY A 93 -11.46 0.26 -17.52
C GLY A 93 -10.15 0.82 -18.07
N SER A 94 -9.94 2.13 -17.92
CA SER A 94 -8.67 2.72 -18.34
C SER A 94 -7.55 1.92 -17.69
N ASP A 95 -6.55 1.53 -18.49
CA ASP A 95 -5.42 0.79 -17.96
C ASP A 95 -4.82 1.59 -16.80
N VAL A 96 -4.41 0.88 -15.76
CA VAL A 96 -3.67 1.52 -14.67
C VAL A 96 -2.33 1.94 -15.25
N ASN A 97 -2.19 3.24 -15.49
CA ASN A 97 -0.99 3.83 -16.04
C ASN A 97 0.12 3.81 -14.99
N ASP A 98 -0.23 4.03 -13.72
CA ASP A 98 0.74 4.13 -12.64
C ASP A 98 0.27 3.57 -11.30
N ILE A 99 1.27 3.11 -10.55
CA ILE A 99 1.12 2.52 -9.24
C ILE A 99 2.17 3.15 -8.32
N ILE A 100 1.73 3.70 -7.19
CA ILE A 100 2.62 4.24 -6.15
C ILE A 100 2.27 3.60 -4.82
N MET A 101 3.21 2.86 -4.24
CA MET A 101 3.06 2.35 -2.88
C MET A 101 3.36 3.43 -1.85
N ILE A 102 2.53 3.47 -0.81
CA ILE A 102 2.78 4.29 0.37
C ILE A 102 3.86 3.60 1.22
N PRO A 103 4.84 4.34 1.77
CA PRO A 103 5.89 3.76 2.61
C PRO A 103 5.33 2.89 3.74
N GLY A 104 5.77 1.64 3.78
CA GLY A 104 5.20 0.58 4.62
C GLY A 104 4.53 -0.54 3.80
N GLY A 105 4.10 -0.25 2.57
CA GLY A 105 3.71 -1.27 1.58
C GLY A 105 2.30 -1.86 1.73
N ARG A 106 1.51 -1.41 2.72
CA ARG A 106 0.11 -1.84 2.88
C ARG A 106 -0.86 -1.09 1.97
N PHE A 107 -0.62 0.19 1.75
CA PHE A 107 -1.52 1.03 0.97
C PHE A 107 -0.88 1.42 -0.35
N LEU A 108 -1.69 1.62 -1.38
CA LEU A 108 -1.19 2.04 -2.69
C LEU A 108 -2.16 2.97 -3.41
N PHE A 109 -1.61 3.85 -4.24
CA PHE A 109 -2.34 4.62 -5.23
C PHE A 109 -2.25 3.96 -6.60
N THR A 110 -3.39 3.80 -7.27
CA THR A 110 -3.42 3.55 -8.73
C THR A 110 -3.92 4.79 -9.43
N MET A 111 -3.31 5.13 -10.56
CA MET A 111 -3.76 6.21 -11.43
C MET A 111 -4.08 5.65 -12.81
N SER A 112 -5.21 6.05 -13.36
CA SER A 112 -5.59 5.74 -14.74
C SER A 112 -6.10 7.00 -15.43
N GLU A 113 -5.79 7.14 -16.71
CA GLU A 113 -6.27 8.26 -17.52
C GLU A 113 -7.19 7.69 -18.59
N LYS A 114 -8.33 8.33 -18.80
CA LYS A 114 -9.19 7.96 -19.91
C LYS A 114 -8.69 8.69 -21.16
N HIS A 115 -8.55 7.96 -22.25
CA HIS A 115 -8.08 8.55 -23.51
C HIS A 115 -8.98 9.73 -23.91
N GLY A 116 -8.37 10.92 -24.01
CA GLY A 116 -8.99 12.11 -24.59
C GLY A 116 -9.76 13.05 -23.65
N ASP A 117 -9.93 12.75 -22.35
CA ASP A 117 -10.59 13.68 -21.41
C ASP A 117 -9.61 14.54 -20.58
N GLY A 118 -8.33 14.14 -20.54
CA GLY A 118 -7.30 14.81 -19.75
C GLY A 118 -7.54 14.72 -18.24
N VAL A 119 -8.36 13.76 -17.79
CA VAL A 119 -8.68 13.51 -16.39
C VAL A 119 -7.92 12.28 -15.90
N THR A 120 -7.16 12.47 -14.82
CA THR A 120 -6.52 11.41 -14.06
C THR A 120 -7.46 10.94 -12.94
N TYR A 121 -7.80 9.66 -12.96
CA TYR A 121 -8.56 8.98 -11.93
C TYR A 121 -7.58 8.31 -10.96
N THR A 122 -7.50 8.84 -9.75
CA THR A 122 -6.66 8.32 -8.67
C THR A 122 -7.51 7.51 -7.70
N LYS A 123 -7.05 6.30 -7.35
CA LYS A 123 -7.69 5.41 -6.38
C LYS A 123 -6.70 5.04 -5.28
N LEU A 124 -7.14 5.11 -4.02
CA LEU A 124 -6.36 4.67 -2.85
C LEU A 124 -6.88 3.32 -2.37
N TRP A 125 -5.99 2.33 -2.26
CA TRP A 125 -6.32 0.97 -1.86
C TRP A 125 -5.63 0.59 -0.55
N ASP A 126 -6.31 -0.21 0.27
CA ASP A 126 -5.73 -1.01 1.35
C ASP A 126 -5.55 -2.44 0.84
N LEU A 127 -4.32 -2.94 0.81
CA LEU A 127 -4.01 -4.32 0.41
C LEU A 127 -4.30 -5.35 1.51
N GLY A 128 -4.60 -4.88 2.72
CA GLY A 128 -4.75 -5.69 3.91
C GLY A 128 -3.42 -6.20 4.45
N GLN A 129 -3.47 -7.00 5.52
CA GLN A 129 -2.28 -7.62 6.09
C GLN A 129 -1.96 -8.92 5.36
N PRO A 130 -0.67 -9.25 5.11
CA PRO A 130 -0.29 -10.45 4.37
C PRO A 130 -0.61 -11.77 5.08
N ASN A 131 -0.91 -11.75 6.39
CA ASN A 131 -1.16 -12.95 7.20
C ASN A 131 -2.61 -13.11 7.67
N THR A 132 -3.50 -12.14 7.45
CA THR A 132 -4.92 -12.28 7.79
C THR A 132 -5.64 -12.92 6.61
N GLN A 133 -6.15 -14.14 6.71
CA GLN A 133 -6.99 -14.71 5.65
C GLN A 133 -8.48 -14.60 6.00
N PRO A 134 -9.33 -14.12 5.08
CA PRO A 134 -8.99 -13.54 3.78
C PRO A 134 -8.50 -12.09 3.91
N SER A 135 -7.33 -11.79 3.35
CA SER A 135 -6.80 -10.42 3.31
C SER A 135 -7.51 -9.72 2.16
N ARG A 136 -8.52 -8.91 2.50
CA ARG A 136 -9.39 -8.27 1.51
C ARG A 136 -8.75 -6.98 1.02
N ILE A 137 -8.44 -6.92 -0.27
CA ILE A 137 -8.10 -5.66 -0.93
C ILE A 137 -9.34 -4.78 -0.92
N THR A 138 -9.21 -3.57 -0.40
CA THR A 138 -10.33 -2.65 -0.21
C THR A 138 -10.01 -1.31 -0.84
N LEU A 139 -10.94 -0.77 -1.62
CA LEU A 139 -10.83 0.60 -2.10
C LEU A 139 -11.25 1.56 -1.00
N LEU A 140 -10.36 2.48 -0.63
CA LEU A 140 -10.60 3.47 0.43
C LEU A 140 -11.13 4.79 -0.11
N SER A 141 -10.63 5.24 -1.28
CA SER A 141 -11.01 6.54 -1.83
C SER A 141 -10.78 6.63 -3.33
N ARG A 142 -11.50 7.56 -3.97
CA ARG A 142 -11.39 7.91 -5.39
C ARG A 142 -11.30 9.43 -5.53
N LEU A 143 -10.47 9.89 -6.45
CA LEU A 143 -10.34 11.29 -6.85
C LEU A 143 -10.25 11.37 -8.37
N ALA A 144 -10.97 12.31 -8.97
CA ALA A 144 -10.81 12.67 -10.38
C ALA A 144 -10.24 14.09 -10.45
N GLY A 145 -9.17 14.28 -11.20
CA GLY A 145 -8.47 15.56 -11.27
C GLY A 145 -7.54 15.62 -12.48
N GLN A 146 -6.71 16.67 -12.54
CA GLN A 146 -5.62 16.81 -13.52
C GLN A 146 -4.25 16.53 -12.89
N GLU A 147 -4.27 16.21 -11.60
CA GLU A 147 -3.10 15.94 -10.79
C GLU A 147 -2.72 14.47 -10.88
N ARG A 148 -1.47 14.26 -11.28
CA ARG A 148 -0.79 12.98 -11.23
C ARG A 148 0.06 12.94 -9.96
N ILE A 149 -0.09 11.89 -9.16
CA ILE A 149 0.79 11.67 -8.01
C ILE A 149 2.17 11.27 -8.53
N CYS A 150 3.21 11.98 -8.09
CA CYS A 150 4.60 11.67 -8.43
C CYS A 150 5.26 10.83 -7.32
N THR A 151 4.98 11.16 -6.07
CA THR A 151 5.56 10.44 -4.92
C THR A 151 4.75 10.70 -3.65
N THR A 152 5.01 9.89 -2.63
CA THR A 152 4.38 10.00 -1.32
C THR A 152 5.43 9.95 -0.21
N ALA A 153 5.15 10.62 0.90
CA ALA A 153 5.97 10.55 2.11
C ALA A 153 5.07 10.65 3.35
N PRO A 154 5.28 9.87 4.41
CA PRO A 154 4.53 10.03 5.65
C PRO A 154 4.77 11.40 6.26
N THR A 155 3.79 11.88 7.01
CA THR A 155 3.94 13.06 7.87
C THR A 155 4.96 12.79 8.99
N PRO A 156 5.54 13.82 9.63
CA PRO A 156 6.53 13.63 10.69
C PRO A 156 6.06 12.80 11.89
N ASP A 157 4.75 12.82 12.17
CA ASP A 157 4.10 12.00 13.19
C ASP A 157 3.75 10.57 12.71
N GLY A 158 3.94 10.27 11.42
CA GLY A 158 3.66 8.97 10.80
C GLY A 158 2.17 8.65 10.63
N LEU A 159 1.26 9.56 10.99
CA LEU A 159 -0.19 9.31 10.99
C LEU A 159 -0.90 9.75 9.71
N GLY A 160 -0.24 10.55 8.87
CA GLY A 160 -0.73 11.03 7.59
C GLY A 160 0.24 10.78 6.45
N ILE A 161 -0.20 11.11 5.24
CA ILE A 161 0.60 10.99 4.02
C ILE A 161 0.61 12.34 3.31
N ARG A 162 1.80 12.81 2.98
CA ARG A 162 2.05 13.91 2.05
C ARG A 162 2.13 13.35 0.65
N VAL A 163 1.40 13.98 -0.26
CA VAL A 163 1.33 13.60 -1.67
C VAL A 163 1.93 14.74 -2.48
N ILE A 164 2.92 14.45 -3.31
CA ILE A 164 3.47 15.41 -4.26
C ILE A 164 2.84 15.09 -5.61
N THR A 165 2.19 16.09 -6.20
CA THR A 165 1.51 15.97 -7.47
C THR A 165 2.13 16.86 -8.55
N ALA A 166 1.98 16.44 -9.79
CA ALA A 166 2.24 17.25 -10.97
C ALA A 166 0.94 17.40 -11.75
N THR A 167 0.69 18.59 -12.29
CA THR A 167 -0.46 18.82 -13.17
C THR A 167 -0.04 18.49 -14.59
N THR A 168 -0.84 17.70 -15.30
CA THR A 168 -0.64 17.50 -16.73
C THR A 168 -0.99 18.79 -17.45
N ALA A 169 0.01 19.46 -18.05
CA ALA A 169 -0.26 20.64 -18.86
C ALA A 169 -1.10 20.22 -20.07
N LYS A 170 -2.20 20.95 -20.33
CA LYS A 170 -2.88 20.82 -21.62
C LYS A 170 -1.95 21.41 -22.68
N GLU A 171 -1.55 20.62 -23.66
CA GLU A 171 -1.03 21.17 -24.91
C GLU A 171 -2.23 21.85 -25.60
N ASP A 172 -2.17 23.18 -25.70
CA ASP A 172 -3.13 24.02 -26.44
C ASP A 172 -2.90 23.92 -27.96
#